data_AF-A0A1Z5TEM1-F1
#
_entry.id   AF-A0A1Z5TEM1-F1
#
_cell.length_a   1.000
_cell.length_b   1.000
_cell.length_c   1.000
_cell.angle_alpha   90.00
_cell.angle_beta   90.00
_cell.angle_gamma   90.00
#
_symmetry.space_group_name_H-M   'P 1'
#
loop_
_entity.id
_entity.type
_entity.pdbx_description
1 polymer ?
#
loop_
_entity_poly.entity_id
_entity_poly.type
_entity_poly.pdbx_seq_one_letter_code
_entity_poly.pdbx_strand_id
1 'polypeptide(L)'
;MPPRRLYVHPDEQIEVLRKQREQGKAGWPDLASEREWVLPTQLKETWTLRRFAEVFDALAVVPAEGEGGAVFSNGTPKADVPAHGADGDGAEGEMSKWRKTQPKRLLLATVDDDSTVVYYIIHDGIVKPRQN
;
A
#
# COMPACT_ATOMS: atom_id res chain seq x y z
N MET A 1 3.39 16.27 -2.28
CA MET A 1 3.39 15.06 -3.13
C MET A 1 2.04 14.41 -2.97
N PRO A 2 1.17 14.34 -3.99
CA PRO A 2 -0.05 13.53 -3.89
C PRO A 2 0.41 12.08 -3.69
N PRO A 3 0.01 11.38 -2.63
CA PRO A 3 0.52 10.03 -2.37
C PRO A 3 -0.03 9.08 -3.42
N ARG A 4 0.73 8.86 -4.50
CA ARG A 4 0.37 7.89 -5.54
C ARG A 4 0.30 6.50 -4.90
N ARG A 5 -0.70 5.74 -5.31
CA ARG A 5 -0.86 4.35 -4.88
C ARG A 5 0.37 3.52 -5.26
N LEU A 6 0.97 2.85 -4.27
CA LEU A 6 2.25 2.15 -4.41
C LEU A 6 2.15 0.88 -5.26
N TYR A 7 1.02 0.18 -5.18
CA TYR A 7 0.80 -1.07 -5.90
C TYR A 7 -0.64 -1.21 -6.35
N VAL A 8 -0.80 -1.69 -7.58
CA VAL A 8 -2.08 -2.02 -8.18
C VAL A 8 -1.98 -3.44 -8.68
N HIS A 9 -2.91 -4.30 -8.25
CA HIS A 9 -2.90 -5.70 -8.66
C HIS A 9 -3.01 -5.81 -10.19
N PRO A 10 -2.27 -6.69 -10.89
CA PRO A 10 -2.27 -6.72 -12.35
C PRO A 10 -3.66 -6.87 -12.98
N ASP A 11 -4.53 -7.70 -12.39
CA ASP A 11 -5.89 -7.87 -12.91
C ASP A 11 -6.75 -6.62 -12.67
N GLU A 12 -6.48 -5.87 -11.60
CA GLU A 12 -7.05 -4.54 -11.40
C GLU A 12 -6.53 -3.56 -12.46
N GLN A 13 -5.24 -3.63 -12.80
CA GLN A 13 -4.68 -2.79 -13.87
C GLN A 13 -5.37 -3.05 -15.21
N ILE A 14 -5.64 -4.30 -15.55
CA ILE A 14 -6.38 -4.67 -16.76
C ILE A 14 -7.81 -4.12 -16.73
N GLU A 15 -8.52 -4.28 -15.60
CA GLU A 15 -9.88 -3.73 -15.45
C GLU A 15 -9.88 -2.19 -15.58
N VAL A 16 -8.90 -1.51 -14.97
CA VAL A 16 -8.74 -0.05 -15.05
C VAL A 16 -8.47 0.41 -16.49
N LEU A 17 -7.53 -0.23 -17.19
CA LEU A 17 -7.20 0.10 -18.59
C LEU A 17 -8.38 -0.18 -19.52
N ARG A 18 -9.12 -1.26 -19.28
CA ARG A 18 -10.32 -1.59 -20.07
C ARG A 18 -11.40 -0.52 -19.92
N LYS A 19 -11.68 -0.08 -18.69
CA LYS A 19 -12.65 0.99 -18.42
C LYS A 19 -12.24 2.32 -19.04
N GLN A 20 -10.96 2.67 -18.98
CA GLN A 20 -10.42 3.87 -19.64
C GLN A 20 -10.69 3.88 -21.15
N ARG A 21 -10.38 2.76 -21.81
CA ARG A 21 -10.61 2.58 -23.25
C ARG A 21 -12.10 2.69 -23.60
N GLU A 22 -12.97 2.09 -22.80
CA GLU A 22 -14.43 2.17 -22.98
C GLU A 22 -14.96 3.60 -22.80
N GLN A 23 -14.32 4.40 -21.94
CA GLN A 23 -14.64 5.83 -21.72
C GLN A 23 -13.95 6.77 -22.71
N GLY A 24 -13.20 6.26 -23.69
CA GLY A 24 -12.44 7.06 -24.65
C GLY A 24 -11.31 7.90 -24.04
N LYS A 25 -10.91 7.61 -22.79
CA LYS A 25 -9.80 8.28 -22.10
C LYS A 25 -8.51 7.51 -22.34
N ALA A 26 -7.42 8.24 -22.53
CA ALA A 26 -6.09 7.68 -22.69
C ALA A 26 -5.26 7.92 -21.44
N GLY A 27 -4.48 6.92 -21.03
CA GLY A 27 -3.49 7.02 -19.96
C GLY A 27 -3.80 6.16 -18.74
N TRP A 28 -3.07 6.44 -17.65
CA TRP A 28 -3.32 5.82 -16.35
C TRP A 28 -4.16 6.77 -15.50
N PRO A 29 -5.26 6.32 -14.86
CA PRO A 29 -6.06 7.22 -14.05
C PRO A 29 -5.34 7.58 -12.76
N ASP A 30 -5.75 8.70 -12.17
CA ASP A 30 -5.41 8.95 -10.78
C ASP A 30 -6.21 7.99 -9.90
N LEU A 31 -5.51 7.11 -9.21
CA LEU A 31 -6.10 6.10 -8.33
C LEU A 31 -6.00 6.61 -6.90
N ALA A 32 -7.09 6.49 -6.16
CA ALA A 32 -7.12 6.84 -4.75
C ALA A 32 -5.99 6.14 -3.98
N SER A 33 -5.35 6.89 -3.08
CA SER A 33 -4.30 6.37 -2.22
C SER A 33 -4.84 5.28 -1.31
N GLU A 34 -4.02 4.27 -1.01
CA GLU A 34 -4.38 3.18 -0.12
C GLU A 34 -3.37 3.08 1.03
N ARG A 35 -3.86 2.72 2.22
CA ARG A 35 -3.02 2.44 3.38
C ARG A 35 -2.35 1.08 3.25
N GLU A 36 -1.10 1.01 3.71
CA GLU A 36 -0.25 -0.17 3.67
C GLU A 36 0.34 -0.47 5.04
N TRP A 37 0.44 -1.76 5.35
CA TRP A 37 1.28 -2.24 6.44
C TRP A 37 2.74 -2.09 6.05
N VAL A 38 3.54 -1.44 6.89
CA VAL A 38 4.99 -1.31 6.68
C VAL A 38 5.73 -2.05 7.78
N LEU A 39 6.59 -2.98 7.39
CA LEU A 39 7.50 -3.67 8.29
C LEU A 39 8.92 -3.10 8.07
N PRO A 40 9.44 -2.29 9.01
CA PRO A 40 10.80 -1.81 8.92
C PRO A 40 11.79 -2.94 9.25
N THR A 41 12.83 -3.08 8.44
CA THR A 41 13.90 -4.07 8.61
C THR A 41 15.26 -3.49 8.29
N GLN A 42 16.32 -4.17 8.74
CA GLN A 42 17.69 -3.85 8.35
C GLN A 42 18.25 -4.94 7.44
N LEU A 43 19.10 -4.57 6.48
CA LEU A 43 19.66 -5.52 5.51
C LEU A 43 20.44 -6.67 6.18
N LYS A 44 21.10 -6.39 7.31
CA LYS A 44 21.90 -7.36 8.08
C LYS A 44 21.06 -8.20 9.04
N GLU A 45 19.77 -7.94 9.16
CA GLU A 45 18.86 -8.70 10.02
C GLU A 45 18.53 -10.05 9.39
N THR A 46 18.66 -11.13 10.16
CA THR A 46 18.27 -12.46 9.70
C THR A 46 16.79 -12.71 9.96
N TRP A 47 16.01 -12.87 8.88
CA TRP A 47 14.60 -13.21 8.95
C TRP A 47 14.36 -14.69 8.67
N THR A 48 13.63 -15.35 9.56
CA THR A 48 13.16 -16.72 9.33
C THR A 48 11.74 -16.70 8.76
N LEU A 49 11.37 -17.73 7.98
CA LEU A 49 10.00 -17.89 7.48
C LEU A 49 8.97 -17.93 8.63
N ARG A 50 9.33 -18.53 9.77
CA ARG A 50 8.48 -18.54 10.96
C ARG A 50 8.17 -17.13 11.46
N ARG A 51 9.20 -16.27 11.57
CA ARG A 51 9.02 -14.89 12.03
C ARG A 51 8.16 -14.08 11.06
N PHE A 52 8.29 -14.32 9.75
CA PHE A 52 7.39 -13.72 8.76
C PHE A 52 5.94 -14.21 8.92
N ALA A 53 5.72 -15.51 9.13
CA ALA A 53 4.39 -16.06 9.37
C ALA A 53 3.75 -15.44 10.61
N GLU A 54 4.49 -15.33 11.71
CA GLU A 54 4.00 -14.69 12.95
C GLU A 54 3.61 -13.21 12.73
N VAL A 55 4.32 -12.48 11.87
CA VAL A 55 3.92 -11.12 11.48
C VAL A 55 2.59 -11.17 10.71
N PHE A 56 2.46 -12.02 9.69
CA PHE A 56 1.22 -12.11 8.90
C PHE A 56 0.02 -12.58 9.73
N ASP A 57 0.23 -13.44 10.72
CA ASP A 57 -0.82 -13.87 11.66
C ASP A 57 -1.35 -12.69 12.49
N ALA A 58 -0.47 -11.77 12.89
CA ALA A 58 -0.84 -10.58 13.66
C ALA A 58 -1.52 -9.48 12.81
N LEU A 59 -1.35 -9.49 11.50
CA LEU A 59 -1.88 -8.45 10.62
C LEU A 59 -3.33 -8.73 10.18
N ALA A 60 -4.15 -7.68 10.13
CA ALA A 60 -5.39 -7.69 9.37
C ALA A 60 -5.10 -7.60 7.86
N VAL A 61 -6.05 -8.05 7.03
CA VAL A 61 -5.92 -7.99 5.54
C VAL A 61 -5.67 -6.56 5.06
N VAL A 62 -6.29 -5.59 5.71
CA VAL A 62 -6.14 -4.16 5.44
C VAL A 62 -6.09 -3.37 6.77
N PRO A 63 -5.33 -2.27 6.85
CA PRO A 63 -5.32 -1.42 8.03
C PRO A 63 -6.70 -0.80 8.31
N ALA A 64 -7.12 -0.77 9.57
CA ALA A 64 -8.40 -0.19 9.98
C ALA A 64 -8.41 1.35 9.87
N GLU A 65 -9.60 1.96 9.87
CA GLU A 65 -9.75 3.40 9.59
C GLU A 65 -9.06 4.36 10.56
N GLY A 66 -8.74 3.92 11.78
CA GLY A 66 -7.97 4.70 12.76
C GLY A 66 -6.54 4.20 13.01
N GLU A 67 -6.11 3.16 12.30
CA GLU A 67 -4.83 2.50 12.56
C GLU A 67 -3.66 3.31 12.00
N GLY A 68 -2.59 3.45 12.78
CA GLY A 68 -1.45 4.30 12.43
C GLY A 68 -1.67 5.81 12.63
N GLY A 69 -2.84 6.26 13.10
CA GLY A 69 -3.11 7.69 13.33
C GLY A 69 -2.11 8.35 14.28
N ALA A 70 -1.61 7.62 15.28
CA ALA A 70 -0.60 8.13 16.22
C ALA A 70 0.76 8.41 15.56
N VAL A 71 1.15 7.65 14.52
CA VAL A 71 2.42 7.81 13.79
C VAL A 71 2.46 9.15 13.05
N PHE A 72 1.30 9.63 12.59
CA PHE A 72 1.15 10.92 11.91
C PHE A 72 0.78 12.06 12.88
N SER A 73 0.48 11.78 14.15
CA SER A 73 0.04 12.76 15.14
C SER A 73 1.16 13.32 16.04
N ASN A 74 2.37 12.76 15.97
CA ASN A 74 3.45 13.20 16.84
C ASN A 74 4.22 14.39 16.24
N GLY A 75 3.63 15.59 16.32
CA GLY A 75 4.37 16.83 16.00
C GLY A 75 3.59 18.13 15.83
N THR A 76 2.27 18.11 15.64
CA THR A 76 1.49 19.35 15.54
C THR A 76 0.48 19.43 16.68
N PRO A 77 0.57 20.43 17.58
CA PRO A 77 -0.57 20.79 18.39
C PRO A 77 -1.71 21.13 17.45
N LYS A 78 -2.93 20.77 17.86
CA LYS A 78 -4.20 21.06 17.21
C LYS A 78 -4.35 22.56 16.93
N ALA A 79 -3.74 23.04 15.85
CA ALA A 79 -3.77 24.40 15.34
C ALA A 79 -3.47 24.32 13.84
N ASP A 80 -4.51 24.50 13.04
CA ASP A 80 -4.44 25.05 11.69
C ASP A 80 -3.37 24.47 10.76
N VAL A 81 -3.31 23.14 10.62
CA VAL A 81 -2.77 22.57 9.37
C VAL A 81 -3.83 22.87 8.32
N PRO A 82 -3.61 23.81 7.37
CA PRO A 82 -4.54 23.93 6.27
C PRO A 82 -4.52 22.56 5.59
N ALA A 83 -5.71 21.98 5.43
CA ALA A 83 -5.92 20.76 4.68
C ALA A 83 -5.43 20.96 3.24
N HIS A 84 -4.12 20.85 3.04
CA HIS A 84 -3.50 21.07 1.75
C HIS A 84 -3.66 19.77 0.97
N GLY A 85 -4.83 19.68 0.33
CA GLY A 85 -5.26 18.55 -0.48
C GLY A 85 -6.64 17.98 -0.12
N ALA A 86 -7.57 18.79 0.40
CA ALA A 86 -9.00 18.46 0.46
C ALA A 86 -9.78 18.96 -0.77
N ASP A 87 -9.09 19.28 -1.87
CA ASP A 87 -9.69 19.59 -3.18
C ASP A 87 -9.44 18.46 -4.19
N GLY A 88 -9.46 17.22 -3.70
CA GLY A 88 -9.69 16.04 -4.51
C GLY A 88 -11.09 15.55 -4.19
N ASP A 89 -12.01 15.82 -5.11
CA ASP A 89 -13.39 15.35 -5.13
C ASP A 89 -13.50 13.98 -4.44
N GLY A 90 -14.14 13.99 -3.27
CA GLY A 90 -14.19 12.87 -2.32
C GLY A 90 -15.01 11.71 -2.87
N ALA A 91 -14.46 10.99 -3.84
CA ALA A 91 -14.76 9.58 -3.97
C ALA A 91 -14.10 8.92 -2.77
N GLU A 92 -14.90 8.65 -1.73
CA GLU A 92 -14.59 7.61 -0.74
C GLU A 92 -14.14 6.40 -1.55
N GLY A 93 -12.82 6.23 -1.65
CA GLY A 93 -12.24 5.31 -2.60
C GLY A 93 -12.66 3.93 -2.19
N GLU A 94 -13.65 3.36 -2.88
CA GLU A 94 -14.03 1.97 -2.71
C GLU A 94 -12.75 1.15 -2.76
N MET A 95 -12.29 0.70 -1.58
CA MET A 95 -11.06 -0.07 -1.49
C MET A 95 -11.20 -1.23 -2.46
N SER A 96 -10.24 -1.30 -3.38
CA SER A 96 -10.28 -2.21 -4.51
C SER A 96 -10.63 -3.62 -4.02
N LYS A 97 -11.61 -4.30 -4.64
CA LYS A 97 -12.00 -5.67 -4.24
C LYS A 97 -10.77 -6.60 -4.09
N TRP A 98 -9.76 -6.40 -4.93
CA TRP A 98 -8.46 -7.09 -4.91
C TRP A 98 -7.59 -6.84 -3.69
N ARG A 99 -7.89 -5.83 -2.86
CA ARG A 99 -7.29 -5.66 -1.54
C ARG A 99 -7.90 -6.59 -0.51
N LYS A 100 -9.21 -6.77 -0.56
CA LYS A 100 -9.97 -7.52 0.44
C LYS A 100 -10.00 -9.03 0.13
N THR A 101 -9.91 -9.40 -1.14
CA THR A 101 -10.06 -10.80 -1.58
C THR A 101 -8.74 -11.51 -1.87
N GLN A 102 -7.61 -10.79 -1.93
CA GLN A 102 -6.29 -11.37 -2.13
C GLN A 102 -5.63 -11.72 -0.79
N PRO A 103 -4.56 -12.55 -0.80
CA PRO A 103 -3.81 -12.81 0.41
C PRO A 103 -3.24 -11.54 1.03
N LYS A 104 -3.04 -11.58 2.35
CA LYS A 104 -2.50 -10.44 3.11
C LYS A 104 -1.19 -9.98 2.46
N ARG A 105 -0.95 -8.67 2.44
CA ARG A 105 0.33 -8.14 1.98
C ARG A 105 0.86 -7.07 2.90
N LEU A 106 2.19 -6.96 2.93
CA LEU A 106 2.92 -5.94 3.65
C LEU A 106 4.03 -5.36 2.78
N LEU A 107 4.43 -4.14 3.09
CA LEU A 107 5.58 -3.47 2.52
C LEU A 107 6.78 -3.66 3.45
N LEU A 108 7.78 -4.42 3.03
CA LEU A 108 9.04 -4.55 3.73
C LEU A 108 9.92 -3.35 3.38
N ALA A 109 10.21 -2.50 4.35
CA ALA A 109 11.09 -1.35 4.19
C ALA A 109 12.47 -1.69 4.78
N THR A 110 13.38 -2.15 3.92
CA THR A 110 14.72 -2.56 4.34
C THR A 110 15.68 -1.38 4.21
N VAL A 111 16.31 -0.97 5.31
CA VAL A 111 17.37 0.04 5.32
C VAL A 111 18.75 -0.61 5.28
N ASP A 112 19.67 0.02 4.54
CA ASP A 112 21.10 -0.31 4.50
C ASP A 112 21.96 0.80 5.15
N ASP A 113 23.24 0.51 5.40
CA ASP A 113 24.16 1.43 6.09
C ASP A 113 24.59 2.65 5.26
N ASP A 114 24.37 2.61 3.95
CA ASP A 114 24.59 3.72 3.02
C ASP A 114 23.38 4.67 2.91
N SER A 115 22.39 4.54 3.81
CA SER A 115 21.11 5.25 3.81
C SER A 115 20.15 4.88 2.67
N THR A 116 20.43 3.81 1.92
CA THR A 116 19.48 3.25 0.96
C THR A 116 18.30 2.61 1.68
N VAL A 117 17.09 2.89 1.21
CA VAL A 117 15.86 2.18 1.64
C VAL A 117 15.25 1.47 0.44
N VAL A 118 15.11 0.15 0.54
CA VAL A 118 14.49 -0.69 -0.48
C VAL A 118 13.13 -1.16 0.02
N TYR A 119 12.13 -1.02 -0.84
CA TYR A 119 10.77 -1.45 -0.55
C TYR A 119 10.41 -2.72 -1.31
N TYR A 120 10.01 -3.77 -0.61
CA TYR A 120 9.50 -5.01 -1.20
C TYR A 120 8.04 -5.22 -0.83
N ILE A 121 7.22 -5.66 -1.79
CA ILE A 121 5.84 -6.08 -1.50
C ILE A 121 5.84 -7.58 -1.28
N ILE A 122 5.49 -8.00 -0.07
CA ILE A 122 5.45 -9.40 0.34
C ILE A 122 4.00 -9.81 0.51
N HIS A 123 3.64 -11.00 -0.01
CA HIS A 123 2.32 -11.59 0.13
C HIS A 123 2.37 -12.83 1.02
N ASP A 124 1.30 -13.04 1.77
CA ASP A 124 1.06 -14.26 2.54
C ASP A 124 0.62 -15.40 1.61
N GLY A 125 1.58 -16.23 1.19
CA GLY A 125 1.32 -17.41 0.36
C GLY A 125 1.90 -17.34 -1.05
N ILE A 126 1.58 -18.36 -1.85
CA ILE A 126 2.13 -18.52 -3.21
C ILE A 126 1.36 -17.64 -4.19
N VAL A 127 2.08 -16.68 -4.79
CA VAL A 127 1.60 -15.95 -5.98
C VAL A 127 1.78 -16.86 -7.19
N LYS A 128 0.74 -17.02 -8.03
CA LYS A 128 0.85 -17.83 -9.25
C LYS A 128 2.00 -17.32 -10.12
N PRO A 129 3.01 -18.16 -10.45
CA PRO A 129 4.10 -17.75 -11.33
C PRO A 129 3.50 -17.41 -12.69
N ARG A 130 3.82 -16.22 -13.21
CA ARG A 130 3.49 -15.88 -14.60
C ARG A 130 4.65 -16.31 -15.48
N GLN A 131 4.33 -16.98 -16.59
CA GLN A 131 5.27 -17.03 -17.71
C GLN A 131 5.28 -15.64 -18.35
N ASN A 132 6.49 -15.10 -18.52
CA ASN A 132 6.74 -13.89 -19.29
C ASN A 132 6.62 -14.17 -20.79
#